data_AF-A0A7C2NX91-F1
#
_entry.id   AF-A0A7C2NX91-F1
#
_cell.length_a   1.000
_cell.length_b   1.000
_cell.length_c   1.000
_cell.angle_alpha   90.00
_cell.angle_beta   90.00
_cell.angle_gamma   90.00
#
_symmetry.space_group_name_H-M   'P 1'
#
loop_
_entity.id
_entity.type
_entity.pdbx_description
1 polymer ?
#
loop_
_entity_poly.entity_id
_entity_poly.type
_entity_poly.pdbx_seq_one_letter_code
_entity_poly.pdbx_strand_id
1 'polypeptide(L)'
;MKLPKIDYKEFSKTRNTIQLYAQLLSALKGKLVPHQKNWEEFSLKTYAKGFTTGPIPVETENGLEALDLNLNLIENKLKLFFRNKRDEIDLHQSNIKSFTDKVVEKINNYGITEFEPEEKFFQKMN
;
A
#
# COMPACT_ATOMS: atom_id res chain seq x y z
N MET A 1 17.45 30.95 -16.94
CA MET A 1 16.72 30.18 -15.91
C MET A 1 17.52 28.93 -15.61
N LYS A 2 17.91 28.68 -14.35
CA LYS A 2 18.73 27.52 -13.95
C LYS A 2 17.79 26.51 -13.28
N LEU A 3 17.72 25.28 -13.79
CA LEU A 3 16.91 24.23 -13.18
C LEU A 3 17.53 23.81 -11.83
N PRO A 4 16.73 23.42 -10.84
CA PRO A 4 17.25 22.88 -9.59
C PRO A 4 18.08 21.62 -9.87
N LYS A 5 19.23 21.49 -9.18
CA LYS A 5 20.03 20.27 -9.22
C LYS A 5 19.28 19.19 -8.43
N ILE A 6 18.89 18.13 -9.11
CA ILE A 6 18.35 16.91 -8.50
C ILE A 6 19.49 15.91 -8.36
N ASP A 7 19.65 15.33 -7.17
CA ASP A 7 20.44 14.11 -7.02
C ASP A 7 19.63 12.95 -7.59
N TYR A 8 19.94 12.58 -8.83
CA TYR A 8 19.24 11.51 -9.54
C TYR A 8 19.34 10.15 -8.83
N LYS A 9 20.42 9.87 -8.11
CA LYS A 9 20.60 8.58 -7.45
C LYS A 9 19.70 8.47 -6.23
N GLU A 10 19.69 9.51 -5.39
CA GLU A 10 18.82 9.55 -4.22
C GLU A 10 17.34 9.58 -4.61
N PHE A 11 17.00 10.43 -5.59
CA PHE A 11 15.63 10.51 -6.11
C PHE A 11 15.13 9.17 -6.66
N SER A 12 15.96 8.47 -7.43
CA SER A 12 15.61 7.16 -7.99
C SER A 12 15.32 6.15 -6.89
N LYS A 13 16.13 6.11 -5.82
CA LYS A 13 15.90 5.23 -4.67
C LYS A 13 14.55 5.50 -4.02
N THR A 14 14.28 6.75 -3.64
CA THR A 14 13.00 7.14 -3.01
C THR A 14 11.80 6.79 -3.90
N ARG A 15 11.89 7.12 -5.19
CA ARG A 15 10.83 6.85 -6.17
C ARG A 15 10.58 5.35 -6.33
N ASN A 16 11.65 4.54 -6.39
CA ASN A 16 11.53 3.09 -6.51
C ASN A 16 10.92 2.47 -5.23
N THR A 17 11.27 2.96 -4.04
CA THR A 17 10.64 2.51 -2.78
C THR A 17 9.14 2.82 -2.76
N ILE A 18 8.74 4.05 -3.10
CA ILE A 18 7.32 4.42 -3.20
C ILE A 18 6.60 3.54 -4.23
N GLN A 19 7.24 3.26 -5.37
CA GLN A 19 6.70 2.38 -6.40
C GLN A 19 6.46 0.96 -5.87
N LEU A 20 7.39 0.40 -5.10
CA LEU A 20 7.22 -0.93 -4.50
C LEU A 20 6.07 -0.95 -3.48
N TYR A 21 5.94 0.07 -2.64
CA TYR A 21 4.79 0.20 -1.74
C TYR A 21 3.48 0.29 -2.51
N ALA A 22 3.43 1.11 -3.56
CA ALA A 22 2.24 1.24 -4.39
C ALA A 22 1.85 -0.07 -5.08
N GLN A 23 2.84 -0.83 -5.57
CA GLN A 23 2.63 -2.14 -6.18
C GLN A 23 2.08 -3.16 -5.18
N LEU A 24 2.61 -3.19 -3.94
CA LEU A 24 2.10 -4.07 -2.89
C LEU A 24 0.63 -3.78 -2.59
N LEU A 25 0.27 -2.50 -2.41
CA LEU A 25 -1.10 -2.08 -2.11
C LEU A 25 -2.05 -2.36 -3.30
N SER A 26 -1.57 -2.19 -4.53
CA SER A 26 -2.34 -2.51 -5.74
C SER A 26 -2.59 -4.01 -5.88
N ALA A 27 -1.60 -4.84 -5.52
CA ALA A 27 -1.74 -6.30 -5.50
C ALA A 27 -2.76 -6.76 -4.43
N LEU A 28 -2.69 -6.19 -3.22
CA LEU A 28 -3.68 -6.42 -2.17
C LEU A 28 -5.09 -6.07 -2.67
N LYS A 29 -5.24 -4.87 -3.25
CA LYS A 29 -6.52 -4.43 -3.82
C LYS A 29 -7.01 -5.38 -4.92
N GLY A 30 -6.14 -5.79 -5.84
CA GLY A 30 -6.50 -6.72 -6.91
C GLY A 30 -6.86 -8.11 -6.45
N LYS A 31 -6.38 -8.54 -5.28
CA LYS A 31 -6.77 -9.80 -4.68
C LYS A 31 -8.15 -9.74 -4.03
N LEU A 32 -8.48 -8.62 -3.38
CA LEU A 32 -9.70 -8.45 -2.58
C LEU A 32 -10.89 -7.92 -3.38
N VAL A 33 -10.66 -7.11 -4.41
CA VAL A 33 -11.73 -6.59 -5.26
C VAL A 33 -12.15 -7.67 -6.26
N PRO A 34 -13.46 -7.95 -6.43
CA PRO A 34 -13.96 -8.85 -7.46
C PRO A 34 -13.43 -8.46 -8.84
N HIS A 35 -13.21 -9.42 -9.73
CA HIS A 35 -12.65 -9.15 -11.05
C HIS A 35 -13.41 -8.04 -11.79
N GLN A 36 -12.68 -6.99 -12.18
CA GLN A 36 -13.20 -5.85 -12.93
C GLN A 36 -12.63 -5.84 -14.35
N LYS A 37 -13.42 -5.30 -15.29
CA LYS A 37 -13.05 -5.27 -16.71
C LYS A 37 -11.84 -4.38 -17.00
N ASN A 38 -11.62 -3.32 -16.19
CA ASN A 38 -10.60 -2.31 -16.45
C ASN A 38 -9.46 -2.40 -15.44
N TRP A 39 -8.22 -2.36 -15.93
CA TRP A 39 -7.01 -2.44 -15.10
C TRP A 39 -6.87 -1.28 -14.11
N GLU A 40 -7.42 -0.11 -14.46
CA GLU A 40 -7.38 1.12 -13.65
C GLU A 40 -8.07 0.93 -12.30
N GLU A 41 -8.99 -0.02 -12.20
CA GLU A 41 -9.73 -0.29 -10.97
C GLU A 41 -8.83 -0.89 -9.89
N PHE A 42 -7.71 -1.51 -10.27
CA PHE A 42 -6.68 -2.02 -9.36
C PHE A 42 -5.62 -0.99 -8.99
N SER A 43 -5.60 0.15 -9.69
CA SER A 43 -4.63 1.22 -9.40
C SER A 43 -4.96 1.95 -8.09
N LEU A 44 -3.93 2.56 -7.50
CA LEU A 44 -4.12 3.51 -6.41
C LEU A 44 -4.58 4.85 -6.97
N LYS A 45 -5.57 5.45 -6.31
CA LYS A 45 -6.03 6.81 -6.62
C LYS A 45 -5.13 7.81 -5.92
N THR A 46 -4.96 8.98 -6.51
CA THR A 46 -4.25 10.10 -5.85
C THR A 46 -5.19 10.81 -4.87
N TYR A 47 -4.63 11.25 -3.74
CA TYR A 47 -5.32 12.16 -2.82
C TYR A 47 -4.35 13.22 -2.29
N ALA A 48 -4.84 14.17 -1.50
CA ALA A 48 -4.10 15.37 -1.10
C ALA A 48 -2.74 15.10 -0.41
N LYS A 49 -2.52 13.92 0.18
CA LYS A 49 -1.29 13.58 0.90
C LYS A 49 -0.51 12.40 0.29
N GLY A 50 -0.94 11.86 -0.86
CA GLY A 50 -0.28 10.71 -1.49
C GLY A 50 -1.24 9.83 -2.30
N PHE A 51 -1.25 8.53 -2.01
CA PHE A 51 -2.05 7.54 -2.74
C PHE A 51 -2.99 6.76 -1.82
N THR A 52 -4.15 6.37 -2.34
CA THR A 52 -5.18 5.62 -1.62
C THR A 52 -5.66 4.44 -2.46
N THR A 53 -5.94 3.30 -1.83
CA THR A 53 -6.67 2.21 -2.49
C THR A 53 -8.10 2.62 -2.83
N GLY A 54 -8.64 3.60 -2.11
CA GLY A 54 -10.07 3.79 -1.92
C GLY A 54 -10.66 2.62 -1.11
N PRO A 55 -11.97 2.67 -0.84
CA PRO A 55 -12.67 1.58 -0.16
C PRO A 55 -12.55 0.28 -0.97
N ILE A 56 -11.94 -0.73 -0.36
CA ILE A 56 -11.92 -2.12 -0.81
C ILE A 56 -13.06 -2.83 -0.08
N PRO A 57 -14.07 -3.36 -0.79
CA PRO A 57 -15.09 -4.19 -0.17
C PRO A 57 -14.47 -5.50 0.33
N VAL A 58 -14.75 -5.86 1.58
CA VAL A 58 -14.31 -7.10 2.22
C VAL A 58 -15.53 -7.76 2.84
N GLU A 59 -15.80 -9.01 2.46
CA GLU A 59 -16.85 -9.81 3.08
C GLU A 59 -16.39 -10.33 4.45
N THR A 60 -17.24 -10.17 5.46
CA THR A 60 -16.96 -10.60 6.82
C THR A 60 -18.19 -11.28 7.43
N GLU A 61 -18.03 -11.92 8.59
CA GLU A 61 -19.14 -12.53 9.33
C GLU A 61 -20.29 -11.55 9.64
N ASN A 62 -19.98 -10.25 9.73
CA ASN A 62 -20.96 -9.19 10.02
C ASN A 62 -21.50 -8.51 8.73
N GLY A 63 -21.19 -9.05 7.56
CA GLY A 63 -21.54 -8.48 6.25
C GLY A 63 -20.38 -7.76 5.57
N LEU A 64 -20.72 -6.86 4.66
CA LEU A 64 -19.78 -6.13 3.81
C LEU A 64 -19.14 -4.95 4.55
N GLU A 65 -17.82 -4.97 4.66
CA GLU A 65 -17.01 -3.95 5.31
C GLU A 65 -16.06 -3.29 4.32
N ALA A 66 -15.56 -2.11 4.66
CA ALA A 66 -14.62 -1.37 3.83
C ALA A 66 -13.22 -1.31 4.46
N LEU A 67 -12.23 -1.78 3.71
CA LEU A 67 -10.81 -1.59 3.99
C LEU A 67 -10.29 -0.43 3.14
N ASP A 68 -9.65 0.56 3.75
CA ASP A 68 -8.99 1.66 3.03
C ASP A 68 -7.54 1.78 3.50
N LEU A 69 -6.61 1.86 2.54
CA LEU A 69 -5.17 2.02 2.79
C LEU A 69 -4.68 3.30 2.12
N ASN A 70 -4.13 4.19 2.94
CA ASN A 70 -3.70 5.51 2.54
C ASN A 70 -2.18 5.64 2.73
N LEU A 71 -1.44 5.59 1.62
CA LEU A 71 -0.01 5.88 1.58
C LEU A 71 0.20 7.39 1.68
N ASN A 72 0.44 7.86 2.91
CA ASN A 72 0.60 9.27 3.25
C ASN A 72 2.07 9.66 3.20
N LEU A 73 2.45 10.37 2.15
CA LEU A 73 3.82 10.80 1.87
C LEU A 73 4.23 12.05 2.66
N ILE A 74 3.27 12.79 3.23
CA ILE A 74 3.54 13.96 4.07
C ILE A 74 3.90 13.52 5.49
N GLU A 75 3.18 12.53 6.02
CA GLU A 75 3.39 12.00 7.37
C GLU A 75 4.35 10.81 7.40
N ASN A 76 4.81 10.31 6.24
CA ASN A 76 5.62 9.11 6.08
C ASN A 76 4.98 7.86 6.74
N LYS A 77 3.67 7.68 6.53
CA LYS A 77 2.92 6.54 7.08
C LYS A 77 2.00 5.90 6.04
N LEU A 78 1.84 4.58 6.12
CA LEU A 78 0.67 3.89 5.60
C LEU A 78 -0.41 3.91 6.69
N LYS A 79 -1.55 4.54 6.41
CA LYS A 79 -2.71 4.53 7.30
C LYS A 79 -3.70 3.48 6.85
N LEU A 80 -4.19 2.67 7.78
CA LEU A 80 -5.14 1.59 7.53
C LEU A 80 -6.45 1.87 8.27
N PHE A 81 -7.55 1.74 7.55
CA PHE A 81 -8.90 1.98 8.06
C PHE A 81 -9.72 0.73 7.78
N PHE A 82 -10.21 0.08 8.84
CA PHE A 82 -11.10 -1.07 8.71
C PHE A 82 -12.06 -1.10 9.88
N ARG A 83 -13.37 -1.06 9.63
CA ARG A 83 -14.40 -0.93 10.69
C ARG A 83 -14.10 0.27 11.60
N ASN A 84 -13.98 0.02 12.91
CA ASN A 84 -13.58 0.98 13.95
C ASN A 84 -12.05 1.04 14.17
N LYS A 85 -11.25 0.21 13.49
CA LYS A 85 -9.78 0.18 13.63
C LYS A 85 -9.13 1.26 12.77
N ARG A 86 -8.12 1.90 13.34
CA ARG A 86 -7.31 2.96 12.74
C ARG A 86 -5.86 2.67 13.07
N ASP A 87 -5.15 2.02 12.15
CA ASP A 87 -3.76 1.63 12.34
C ASP A 87 -2.84 2.44 11.44
N GLU A 88 -1.56 2.43 11.79
CA GLU A 88 -0.51 3.04 10.99
C GLU A 88 0.74 2.18 10.95
N ILE A 89 1.44 2.25 9.82
CA ILE A 89 2.75 1.65 9.60
C ILE A 89 3.69 2.76 9.12
N ASP A 90 4.83 2.91 9.77
CA ASP A 90 5.87 3.87 9.36
C ASP A 90 6.46 3.47 7.99
N LEU A 91 6.74 4.43 7.09
CA LEU A 91 7.36 4.16 5.79
C LEU A 91 8.89 4.07 5.84
N HIS A 92 9.52 4.55 6.91
CA HIS A 92 10.95 4.36 7.17
C HIS A 92 11.21 2.92 7.64
N GLN A 93 11.20 2.00 6.68
CA GLN A 93 11.55 0.60 6.90
C GLN A 93 12.96 0.31 6.42
N SER A 94 13.64 -0.65 7.06
CA SER A 94 14.99 -1.06 6.70
C SER A 94 15.06 -1.71 5.31
N ASN A 95 13.95 -2.31 4.85
CA ASN A 95 13.80 -2.91 3.52
C ASN A 95 12.30 -3.12 3.22
N ILE A 96 11.99 -3.49 1.97
CA ILE A 96 10.62 -3.76 1.52
C ILE A 96 10.01 -4.95 2.28
N LYS A 97 10.78 -6.00 2.59
CA LYS A 97 10.29 -7.14 3.38
C LYS A 97 9.70 -6.71 4.72
N SER A 98 10.39 -5.86 5.48
CA SER A 98 9.90 -5.37 6.77
C SER A 98 8.60 -4.57 6.64
N PHE A 99 8.41 -3.86 5.53
CA PHE A 99 7.14 -3.20 5.23
C PHE A 99 6.04 -4.23 4.90
N THR A 100 6.34 -5.18 4.00
CA THR A 100 5.43 -6.25 3.59
C THR A 100 4.96 -7.08 4.78
N ASP A 101 5.87 -7.52 5.65
CA ASP A 101 5.55 -8.30 6.85
C ASP A 101 4.55 -7.54 7.74
N LYS A 102 4.78 -6.24 7.97
CA LYS A 102 3.88 -5.39 8.78
C LYS A 102 2.51 -5.20 8.13
N VAL A 103 2.46 -5.03 6.80
CA VAL A 103 1.19 -4.94 6.07
C VAL A 103 0.40 -6.24 6.21
N VAL A 104 1.03 -7.38 5.94
CA VAL A 104 0.40 -8.71 6.07
C VAL A 104 -0.07 -8.95 7.49
N GLU A 105 0.75 -8.63 8.50
CA GLU A 105 0.39 -8.74 9.90
C GLU A 105 -0.88 -7.94 10.24
N LYS A 106 -0.95 -6.66 9.82
CA LYS A 106 -2.12 -5.80 10.07
C LYS A 106 -3.38 -6.31 9.36
N ILE A 107 -3.25 -6.73 8.11
CA ILE A 107 -4.36 -7.27 7.31
C ILE A 107 -4.86 -8.60 7.90
N ASN A 108 -3.98 -9.50 8.31
CA ASN A 108 -4.35 -10.73 9.02
C ASN A 108 -5.04 -10.44 10.36
N ASN A 109 -4.60 -9.42 11.11
CA ASN A 109 -5.25 -8.97 12.34
C ASN A 109 -6.66 -8.37 12.13
N TYR A 110 -7.04 -8.12 10.87
CA TYR A 110 -8.41 -7.75 10.48
C TYR A 110 -9.27 -8.96 10.08
N GLY A 111 -8.70 -10.17 10.08
CA GLY A 111 -9.37 -11.39 9.63
C GLY A 111 -9.29 -11.60 8.12
N ILE A 112 -8.47 -10.82 7.41
CA ILE A 112 -8.31 -10.92 5.96
C ILE A 112 -7.06 -11.76 5.68
N THR A 113 -7.23 -13.06 5.43
CA THR A 113 -6.11 -14.01 5.29
C THR A 113 -5.84 -14.44 3.85
N GLU A 114 -6.65 -13.96 2.90
CA GLU A 114 -6.60 -14.37 1.49
C GLU A 114 -5.44 -13.73 0.70
N PHE A 115 -4.74 -12.77 1.30
CA PHE A 115 -3.67 -12.03 0.64
C PHE A 115 -2.30 -12.67 0.90
N GLU A 116 -1.73 -13.25 -0.15
CA GLU A 116 -0.36 -13.77 -0.18
C GLU A 116 0.49 -12.89 -1.13
N PRO A 117 1.42 -12.07 -0.61
CA PRO A 117 2.27 -11.23 -1.45
C PRO A 117 3.24 -12.06 -2.31
N GLU A 118 3.50 -11.60 -3.53
CA GLU A 118 4.52 -12.18 -4.41
C GLU A 118 5.95 -12.09 -3.82
N GLU A 119 6.83 -13.03 -4.18
CA GLU A 119 8.22 -13.10 -3.70
C GLU A 119 9.02 -11.79 -3.86
N LYS A 120 8.72 -11.00 -4.91
CA LYS A 120 9.38 -9.71 -5.16
C LYS A 120 9.26 -8.72 -4.00
N PHE A 121 8.22 -8.85 -3.18
CA PHE A 121 8.01 -7.99 -2.00
C PHE A 121 8.82 -8.42 -0.77
N PHE A 122 9.61 -9.48 -0.87
CA PHE A 122 10.49 -10.00 0.18
C PHE A 122 11.99 -9.83 -0.13
N GLN A 123 12.33 -9.24 -1.27
CA GLN A 123 13.72 -9.03 -1.70
C GLN A 123 14.38 -7.85 -0.96
N LYS A 124 15.71 -7.79 -0.94
CA LYS A 124 16.43 -6.60 -0.44
C LYS A 124 16.29 -5.46 -1.45
N MET A 125 16.05 -4.24 -0.99
CA MET A 125 16.08 -3.06 -1.85
C MET A 125 17.53 -2.83 -2.32
N ASN A 126 17.76 -2.83 -3.64
CA ASN A 126 19.06 -2.54 -4.25
C ASN A 126 19.43 -1.05 -4.15
#